data_AF-A0A1H3DAL7-F1
#
_entry.id   AF-A0A1H3DAL7-F1
#
_cell.length_a   1.000
_cell.length_b   1.000
_cell.length_c   1.000
_cell.angle_alpha   90.00
_cell.angle_beta   90.00
_cell.angle_gamma   90.00
#
_symmetry.space_group_name_H-M   'P 1'
#
loop_
_entity.id
_entity.type
_entity.pdbx_description
1 polymer ?
#
loop_
_entity_poly.entity_id
_entity_poly.type
_entity_poly.pdbx_seq_one_letter_code
_entity_poly.pdbx_strand_id
1 'polypeptide(L)'
;MNYKLKQLLLVFCCLHLCCNILYAQNEDNKWVIGGGFNIVDIRTPSTLKGVLEDYLNGSIEDLNMNGAFFRVFAGRHLKKGFSIQLAASSNKIKKGYAYSSSLPEIDNDFFTIDTKLKYDLNYIFGETKWFDPFILGGMGYSSIGKNSAVSLSAGYGFNIWISDTVGLNFQSDYNHHLKLNANDFFQHSAGVIFKINSRKRFNWNKNF
;
A
#
# COMPACT_ATOMS: atom_id res chain seq x y z
N MET A 1 -5.09 -11.51 33.51
CA MET A 1 -5.26 -12.37 32.32
C MET A 1 -3.90 -12.90 31.88
N ASN A 2 -3.69 -14.22 31.88
CA ASN A 2 -2.39 -14.87 31.64
C ASN A 2 -1.88 -14.60 30.20
N TYR A 3 -0.57 -14.40 30.02
CA TYR A 3 0.08 -14.14 28.73
C TYR A 3 -0.26 -15.22 27.67
N LYS A 4 -0.32 -16.49 28.09
CA LYS A 4 -0.74 -17.60 27.22
C LYS A 4 -2.19 -17.48 26.73
N LEU A 5 -3.10 -16.97 27.56
CA LEU A 5 -4.50 -16.77 27.20
C LEU A 5 -4.67 -15.62 26.18
N LYS A 6 -3.86 -14.56 26.29
CA LYS A 6 -3.81 -13.47 25.29
C LYS A 6 -3.32 -13.97 23.93
N GLN A 7 -2.28 -14.78 23.89
CA GLN A 7 -1.76 -15.37 22.65
C GLN A 7 -2.77 -16.31 21.99
N LEU A 8 -3.46 -17.14 22.79
CA LEU A 8 -4.50 -18.04 22.27
C LEU A 8 -5.69 -17.27 21.68
N LEU A 9 -6.14 -16.21 22.37
CA LEU A 9 -7.19 -15.31 21.87
C LEU A 9 -6.78 -14.60 20.57
N LEU A 10 -5.52 -14.16 20.46
CA LEU A 10 -4.98 -13.55 19.25
C LEU A 10 -5.01 -14.55 18.08
N VAL A 11 -4.52 -15.78 18.30
CA VAL A 11 -4.53 -16.84 17.28
C VAL A 11 -5.95 -17.18 16.86
N PHE A 12 -6.88 -17.28 17.82
CA PHE A 12 -8.29 -17.56 17.52
C PHE A 12 -8.95 -16.42 16.74
N CYS A 13 -8.67 -15.15 17.07
CA CYS A 13 -9.09 -13.99 16.30
C CYS A 13 -8.52 -14.00 14.88
N CYS A 14 -7.22 -14.28 14.73
CA CYS A 14 -6.57 -14.39 13.42
C CYS A 14 -7.19 -15.53 12.58
N LEU A 15 -7.43 -16.70 13.18
CA LEU A 15 -8.12 -17.82 12.53
C LEU A 15 -9.55 -17.46 12.15
N HIS A 16 -10.29 -16.77 13.01
CA HIS A 16 -11.65 -16.34 12.72
C HIS A 16 -11.69 -15.32 11.57
N LEU A 17 -10.75 -14.37 11.54
CA LEU A 17 -10.57 -13.43 10.43
C LEU A 17 -10.19 -14.16 9.14
N CYS A 18 -9.24 -15.11 9.20
CA CYS A 18 -8.86 -15.95 8.05
C CYS A 18 -10.02 -16.80 7.54
N CYS A 19 -10.83 -17.40 8.41
CA CYS A 19 -12.03 -18.14 8.02
C CYS A 19 -13.05 -17.22 7.35
N ASN A 20 -13.29 -16.01 7.86
CA ASN A 20 -14.18 -15.04 7.20
C ASN A 20 -13.65 -14.56 5.84
N ILE A 21 -12.33 -14.57 5.64
CA ILE A 21 -11.68 -14.35 4.34
C ILE A 21 -11.95 -15.53 3.39
N LEU A 22 -11.90 -16.77 3.88
CA LEU A 22 -12.11 -18.00 3.09
C LEU A 22 -13.59 -18.28 2.76
N TYR A 23 -14.52 -18.04 3.68
CA TYR A 23 -15.98 -18.26 3.51
C TYR A 23 -16.68 -17.21 2.61
N ALA A 24 -15.92 -16.26 2.07
CA ALA A 24 -16.41 -15.21 1.19
C ALA A 24 -16.67 -15.62 -0.27
N GLN A 25 -16.48 -16.90 -0.60
CA GLN A 25 -16.52 -17.43 -1.97
C GLN A 25 -17.96 -17.68 -2.47
N ASN A 26 -18.85 -16.69 -2.35
CA ASN A 26 -20.14 -16.68 -3.05
C ASN A 26 -20.14 -15.58 -4.15
N GLU A 27 -21.03 -15.71 -5.14
CA GLU A 27 -21.01 -15.13 -6.51
C GLU A 27 -20.67 -13.63 -6.71
N ASP A 28 -20.56 -12.82 -5.65
CA ASP A 28 -20.12 -11.41 -5.67
C ASP A 28 -18.68 -11.27 -5.15
N ASN A 29 -17.74 -12.03 -5.72
CA ASN A 29 -16.34 -11.99 -5.29
C ASN A 29 -15.67 -10.65 -5.66
N LYS A 30 -15.75 -9.66 -4.77
CA LYS A 30 -15.15 -8.32 -4.93
C LYS A 30 -13.68 -8.26 -4.50
N TRP A 31 -12.92 -9.28 -4.87
CA TRP A 31 -11.51 -9.39 -4.55
C TRP A 31 -10.65 -8.83 -5.67
N VAL A 32 -9.59 -8.14 -5.28
CA VAL A 32 -8.50 -7.74 -6.17
C VAL A 32 -7.20 -8.30 -5.66
N ILE A 33 -6.32 -8.70 -6.56
CA ILE A 33 -4.91 -8.95 -6.28
C ILE A 33 -4.07 -8.08 -7.18
N GLY A 34 -2.86 -7.79 -6.78
CA GLY A 34 -1.94 -7.06 -7.62
C GLY A 34 -0.52 -7.18 -7.16
N GLY A 35 0.36 -6.73 -8.03
CA GLY A 35 1.77 -6.67 -7.75
C GLY A 35 2.48 -5.73 -8.70
N GLY A 36 3.66 -5.29 -8.29
CA GLY A 36 4.47 -4.39 -9.09
C GLY A 36 5.65 -3.86 -8.31
N PHE A 37 6.02 -2.65 -8.66
CA PHE A 37 7.21 -1.98 -8.16
C PHE A 37 6.87 -1.09 -6.96
N ASN A 38 7.84 -0.97 -6.08
CA ASN A 38 7.76 -0.26 -4.83
C ASN A 38 8.99 0.61 -4.65
N ILE A 39 8.79 1.90 -4.41
CA ILE A 39 9.86 2.88 -4.21
C ILE A 39 9.65 3.47 -2.83
N VAL A 40 10.74 3.58 -2.06
CA VAL A 40 10.71 4.11 -0.70
C VAL A 40 11.71 5.24 -0.61
N ASP A 41 11.23 6.36 -0.09
CA ASP A 41 12.03 7.55 0.15
C ASP A 41 11.96 7.91 1.64
N ILE A 42 13.13 7.92 2.29
CA ILE A 42 13.28 8.21 3.71
C ILE A 42 13.66 9.68 3.84
N ARG A 43 12.69 10.58 4.09
CA ARG A 43 12.93 12.03 4.20
C ARG A 43 12.21 12.67 5.38
N THR A 44 12.83 13.70 5.95
CA THR A 44 12.18 14.78 6.73
C THR A 44 11.94 15.96 5.77
N PRO A 45 10.69 16.48 5.58
CA PRO A 45 10.36 17.35 4.44
C PRO A 45 10.77 18.83 4.64
N SER A 46 11.00 19.56 3.55
CA SER A 46 11.15 21.04 3.58
C SER A 46 10.38 21.84 2.51
N THR A 47 9.55 21.25 1.61
CA THR A 47 8.40 21.91 0.92
C THR A 47 7.77 21.05 -0.18
N LEU A 48 6.45 21.22 -0.42
CA LEU A 48 5.65 20.55 -1.47
C LEU A 48 6.13 20.85 -2.90
N LYS A 49 6.69 22.04 -3.14
CA LYS A 49 7.23 22.46 -4.44
C LYS A 49 8.48 21.67 -4.84
N GLY A 50 9.36 21.39 -3.88
CA GLY A 50 10.56 20.56 -4.10
C GLY A 50 10.23 19.11 -4.45
N VAL A 51 9.14 18.56 -3.90
CA VAL A 51 8.69 17.19 -4.22
C VAL A 51 8.12 17.09 -5.65
N LEU A 52 7.44 18.14 -6.13
CA LEU A 52 6.89 18.19 -7.50
C LEU A 52 7.95 18.47 -8.56
N GLU A 53 8.95 19.31 -8.26
CA GLU A 53 10.10 19.55 -9.15
C GLU A 53 11.00 18.29 -9.25
N ASP A 54 11.23 17.57 -8.14
CA ASP A 54 11.98 16.30 -8.10
C ASP A 54 11.22 15.15 -8.82
N TYR A 55 9.88 15.16 -8.77
CA TYR A 55 9.01 14.18 -9.46
C TYR A 55 8.98 14.35 -11.01
N LEU A 56 9.23 15.55 -11.53
CA LEU A 56 9.16 15.86 -12.96
C LEU A 56 10.54 16.04 -13.63
N ASN A 57 11.56 16.46 -12.88
CA ASN A 57 12.93 16.65 -13.38
C ASN A 57 13.95 15.64 -12.81
N GLY A 58 13.58 14.79 -11.85
CA GLY A 58 14.47 13.76 -11.33
C GLY A 58 14.74 12.69 -12.39
N SER A 59 15.99 12.61 -12.87
CA SER A 59 16.45 11.48 -13.66
C SER A 59 16.13 10.18 -12.89
N ILE A 60 15.63 9.17 -13.59
CA ILE A 60 15.34 7.80 -13.07
C ILE A 60 16.55 7.20 -12.30
N GLU A 61 17.75 7.74 -12.51
CA GLU A 61 19.00 7.41 -11.83
C GLU A 61 19.05 7.83 -10.34
N ASP A 62 18.19 8.74 -9.87
CA ASP A 62 18.22 9.24 -8.49
C ASP A 62 17.27 8.53 -7.51
N LEU A 63 16.34 7.73 -8.04
CA LEU A 63 15.46 6.89 -7.25
C LEU A 63 16.24 5.68 -6.72
N ASN A 64 15.92 5.17 -5.52
CA ASN A 64 16.46 3.90 -5.00
C ASN A 64 15.93 2.71 -5.86
N MET A 65 16.31 2.65 -7.14
CA MET A 65 15.88 1.69 -8.16
C MET A 65 16.89 0.56 -8.36
N ASN A 66 17.66 0.22 -7.33
CA ASN A 66 18.72 -0.76 -7.43
C ASN A 66 18.54 -1.87 -6.37
N GLY A 67 17.99 -3.02 -6.79
CA GLY A 67 17.71 -4.18 -5.93
C GLY A 67 16.36 -4.85 -6.25
N ALA A 68 15.89 -5.76 -5.38
CA ALA A 68 14.49 -6.17 -5.39
C ALA A 68 13.65 -4.98 -4.92
N PHE A 69 12.58 -4.62 -5.63
CA PHE A 69 11.68 -3.50 -5.27
C PHE A 69 10.22 -3.90 -5.47
N PHE A 70 9.84 -5.08 -4.97
CA PHE A 70 8.53 -5.63 -5.26
C PHE A 70 7.50 -5.27 -4.19
N ARG A 71 6.26 -5.17 -4.62
CA ARG A 71 5.08 -5.14 -3.76
C ARG A 71 4.04 -6.08 -4.31
N VAL A 72 3.38 -6.80 -3.41
CA VAL A 72 2.20 -7.61 -3.70
C VAL A 72 1.09 -7.22 -2.74
N PHE A 73 -0.16 -7.31 -3.19
CA PHE A 73 -1.30 -7.00 -2.34
C PHE A 73 -2.52 -7.83 -2.71
N ALA A 74 -3.39 -8.01 -1.72
CA ALA A 74 -4.74 -8.50 -1.89
C ALA A 74 -5.69 -7.51 -1.23
N GLY A 75 -6.80 -7.20 -1.90
CA GLY A 75 -7.81 -6.28 -1.41
C GLY A 75 -9.19 -6.85 -1.60
N ARG A 76 -10.09 -6.44 -0.71
CA ARG A 76 -11.50 -6.80 -0.78
C ARG A 76 -12.35 -5.55 -0.67
N HIS A 77 -13.31 -5.42 -1.58
CA HIS A 77 -14.37 -4.46 -1.36
C HIS A 77 -15.21 -4.80 -0.15
N LEU A 78 -15.62 -3.75 0.53
CA LEU A 78 -16.60 -3.82 1.59
C LEU A 78 -17.93 -3.28 1.04
N LYS A 79 -18.42 -2.19 1.60
CA LYS A 79 -19.66 -1.53 1.20
C LYS A 79 -19.41 -0.02 1.09
N LYS A 80 -20.24 0.69 0.33
CA LYS A 80 -20.25 2.16 0.24
C LYS A 80 -18.87 2.74 -0.11
N GLY A 81 -18.22 2.23 -1.14
CA GLY A 81 -16.90 2.73 -1.59
C GLY A 81 -15.71 2.29 -0.74
N PHE A 82 -15.93 1.67 0.42
CA PHE A 82 -14.84 1.18 1.25
C PHE A 82 -14.27 -0.13 0.74
N SER A 83 -12.95 -0.26 0.81
CA SER A 83 -12.22 -1.51 0.57
C SER A 83 -11.11 -1.67 1.61
N ILE A 84 -10.80 -2.91 2.00
CA ILE A 84 -9.64 -3.22 2.85
C ILE A 84 -8.56 -3.88 2.01
N GLN A 85 -7.29 -3.56 2.27
CA GLN A 85 -6.13 -4.08 1.56
C GLN A 85 -5.08 -4.58 2.55
N LEU A 86 -4.54 -5.76 2.28
CA LEU A 86 -3.32 -6.28 2.88
C LEU A 86 -2.22 -6.23 1.81
N ALA A 87 -1.08 -5.65 2.13
CA ALA A 87 0.06 -5.54 1.23
C ALA A 87 1.35 -5.99 1.92
N ALA A 88 2.27 -6.55 1.15
CA ALA A 88 3.63 -6.80 1.56
C ALA A 88 4.58 -6.23 0.50
N SER A 89 5.68 -5.63 0.94
CA SER A 89 6.70 -5.10 0.04
C SER A 89 8.09 -5.38 0.56
N SER A 90 9.06 -5.49 -0.34
CA SER A 90 10.46 -5.57 0.03
C SER A 90 11.33 -4.82 -0.97
N ASN A 91 12.22 -4.00 -0.43
CA ASN A 91 13.15 -3.16 -1.16
C ASN A 91 14.58 -3.32 -0.65
N LYS A 92 15.57 -2.87 -1.42
CA LYS A 92 16.88 -2.47 -0.90
C LYS A 92 16.96 -0.94 -0.80
N ILE A 93 17.42 -0.44 0.35
CA ILE A 93 17.67 0.99 0.55
C ILE A 93 19.15 1.23 0.38
N LYS A 94 19.52 1.98 -0.67
CA LYS A 94 20.90 2.41 -0.91
C LYS A 94 21.19 3.85 -0.50
N LYS A 95 20.18 4.72 -0.59
CA LYS A 95 20.23 6.10 -0.10
C LYS A 95 19.53 6.14 1.27
N GLY A 96 20.34 6.21 2.32
CA GLY A 96 19.87 6.25 3.72
C GLY A 96 19.34 7.61 4.15
N TYR A 97 19.04 7.72 5.45
CA TYR A 97 18.63 8.97 6.07
C TYR A 97 19.69 10.07 5.86
N ALA A 98 19.26 11.28 5.45
CA ALA A 98 20.12 12.43 5.15
C ALA A 98 21.16 12.20 4.04
N TYR A 99 20.89 11.31 3.08
CA TYR A 99 21.76 11.09 1.93
C TYR A 99 22.05 12.41 1.17
N SER A 100 23.32 12.65 0.93
CA SER A 100 23.89 13.65 0.01
C SER A 100 24.75 12.88 -0.97
N SER A 101 24.92 13.35 -2.21
CA SER A 101 25.78 12.71 -3.22
C SER A 101 27.25 12.58 -2.81
N SER A 102 27.64 13.23 -1.72
CA SER A 102 28.94 13.14 -1.06
C SER A 102 29.05 12.05 0.03
N LEU A 103 27.95 11.38 0.39
CA LEU A 103 27.91 10.31 1.39
C LEU A 103 27.92 8.93 0.73
N PRO A 104 28.55 7.91 1.36
CA PRO A 104 28.55 6.55 0.82
C PRO A 104 27.13 5.97 0.78
N GLU A 105 26.83 5.19 -0.27
CA GLU A 105 25.62 4.35 -0.31
C GLU A 105 25.62 3.35 0.86
N ILE A 106 24.44 3.09 1.41
CA ILE A 106 24.20 2.02 2.37
C ILE A 106 23.63 0.78 1.65
N ASP A 107 23.51 -0.36 2.34
CA ASP A 107 22.76 -1.52 1.82
C ASP A 107 21.90 -2.07 2.96
N ASN A 108 20.74 -1.45 3.16
CA ASN A 108 19.79 -1.88 4.18
C ASN A 108 18.60 -2.58 3.52
N ASP A 109 18.28 -3.77 4.02
CA ASP A 109 17.04 -4.45 3.64
C ASP A 109 15.83 -3.67 4.16
N PHE A 110 14.82 -3.54 3.31
CA PHE A 110 13.54 -2.95 3.62
C PHE A 110 12.43 -3.98 3.45
N PHE A 111 11.50 -4.01 4.39
CA PHE A 111 10.34 -4.86 4.33
C PHE A 111 9.14 -4.19 4.98
N THR A 112 7.94 -4.32 4.39
CA THR A 112 6.68 -3.90 5.04
C THR A 112 5.59 -4.96 4.94
N ILE A 113 4.71 -4.95 5.94
CA ILE A 113 3.37 -5.54 5.87
C ILE A 113 2.38 -4.49 6.34
N ASP A 114 1.42 -4.16 5.48
CA ASP A 114 0.49 -3.05 5.70
C ASP A 114 -0.96 -3.51 5.57
N THR A 115 -1.82 -3.04 6.48
CA THR A 115 -3.28 -3.13 6.34
C THR A 115 -3.84 -1.73 6.15
N LYS A 116 -4.48 -1.49 5.01
CA LYS A 116 -4.97 -0.17 4.57
C LYS A 116 -6.47 -0.23 4.27
N LEU A 117 -7.22 0.73 4.81
CA LEU A 117 -8.58 1.03 4.38
C LEU A 117 -8.50 2.03 3.23
N LYS A 118 -9.28 1.79 2.18
CA LYS A 118 -9.38 2.63 1.00
C LYS A 118 -10.81 3.12 0.84
N TYR A 119 -10.96 4.35 0.38
CA TYR A 119 -12.26 4.91 0.02
C TYR A 119 -12.24 5.43 -1.41
N ASP A 120 -13.12 4.88 -2.25
CA ASP A 120 -13.31 5.26 -3.65
C ASP A 120 -13.93 6.67 -3.74
N LEU A 121 -13.20 7.59 -4.35
CA LEU A 121 -13.61 8.98 -4.48
C LEU A 121 -14.66 9.19 -5.58
N ASN A 122 -14.91 8.22 -6.46
CA ASN A 122 -16.04 8.27 -7.40
C ASN A 122 -17.39 8.39 -6.67
N TYR A 123 -17.48 7.95 -5.40
CA TYR A 123 -18.65 8.18 -4.55
C TYR A 123 -18.90 9.65 -4.20
N ILE A 124 -17.91 10.53 -4.38
CA ILE A 124 -18.01 11.96 -4.06
C ILE A 124 -18.29 12.78 -5.33
N PHE A 125 -17.49 12.59 -6.38
CA PHE A 125 -17.54 13.44 -7.57
C PHE A 125 -18.12 12.78 -8.83
N GLY A 126 -18.53 11.52 -8.74
CA GLY A 126 -19.19 10.80 -9.83
C GLY A 126 -18.29 9.80 -10.55
N GLU A 127 -18.94 8.87 -11.25
CA GLU A 127 -18.32 7.70 -11.87
C GLU A 127 -17.45 8.05 -13.09
N THR A 128 -16.14 7.81 -12.98
CA THR A 128 -15.17 8.00 -14.06
C THR A 128 -14.91 6.75 -14.91
N LYS A 129 -15.55 5.61 -14.58
CA LYS A 129 -15.54 4.29 -15.25
C LYS A 129 -14.17 3.60 -15.33
N TRP A 130 -13.25 4.18 -16.09
CA TRP A 130 -11.91 3.62 -16.36
C TRP A 130 -10.88 4.12 -15.35
N PHE A 131 -11.15 5.26 -14.71
CA PHE A 131 -10.36 5.81 -13.63
C PHE A 131 -11.05 5.52 -12.29
N ASP A 132 -10.28 5.15 -11.28
CA ASP A 132 -10.80 4.78 -9.95
C ASP A 132 -9.87 5.35 -8.87
N PRO A 133 -9.99 6.66 -8.59
CA PRO A 133 -9.20 7.36 -7.60
C PRO A 133 -9.69 7.06 -6.18
N PHE A 134 -8.76 6.92 -5.25
CA PHE A 134 -9.06 6.63 -3.85
C PHE A 134 -8.12 7.37 -2.90
N ILE A 135 -8.63 7.64 -1.69
CA ILE A 135 -7.77 7.91 -0.54
C ILE A 135 -7.56 6.63 0.27
N LEU A 136 -6.48 6.58 1.03
CA LEU A 136 -6.17 5.44 1.87
C LEU A 136 -5.62 5.86 3.23
N GLY A 137 -5.83 5.01 4.22
CA GLY A 137 -5.22 5.15 5.53
C GLY A 137 -5.19 3.81 6.25
N GLY A 138 -4.19 3.59 7.10
CA GLY A 138 -4.02 2.30 7.74
C GLY A 138 -2.86 2.23 8.69
N MET A 139 -2.43 1.01 8.97
CA MET A 139 -1.29 0.74 9.83
C MET A 139 -0.41 -0.33 9.21
N GLY A 140 0.88 -0.24 9.51
CA GLY A 140 1.89 -1.12 8.93
C GLY A 140 2.94 -1.52 9.95
N TYR A 141 3.67 -2.58 9.63
CA TYR A 141 4.94 -2.91 10.25
C TYR A 141 6.02 -2.81 9.18
N SER A 142 7.10 -2.09 9.48
CA SER A 142 8.23 -1.96 8.58
C SER A 142 9.54 -2.30 9.28
N SER A 143 10.44 -2.97 8.56
CA SER A 143 11.83 -3.18 8.93
C SER A 143 12.76 -2.44 7.98
N ILE A 144 13.73 -1.71 8.53
CA ILE A 144 14.77 -0.97 7.82
C ILE A 144 16.11 -1.38 8.44
N GLY A 145 16.86 -2.25 7.76
CA GLY A 145 18.04 -2.89 8.32
C GLY A 145 17.69 -3.62 9.62
N LYS A 146 18.32 -3.23 10.74
CA LYS A 146 18.08 -3.81 12.08
C LYS A 146 16.92 -3.15 12.86
N ASN A 147 16.37 -2.06 12.34
CA ASN A 147 15.35 -1.29 13.03
C ASN A 147 13.97 -1.64 12.49
N SER A 148 13.03 -1.97 13.38
CA SER A 148 11.64 -2.18 13.00
C SER A 148 10.69 -1.34 13.85
N ALA A 149 9.59 -0.91 13.25
CA ALA A 149 8.57 -0.11 13.91
C ALA A 149 7.18 -0.36 13.29
N VAL A 150 6.15 -0.09 14.10
CA VAL A 150 4.77 0.03 13.63
C VAL A 150 4.55 1.46 13.14
N SER A 151 3.88 1.63 12.01
CA SER A 151 3.49 2.91 11.45
C SER A 151 1.97 3.08 11.39
N LEU A 152 1.54 4.34 11.41
CA LEU A 152 0.27 4.76 10.84
C LEU A 152 0.53 5.37 9.47
N SER A 153 -0.36 5.11 8.51
CA SER A 153 -0.22 5.60 7.14
C SER A 153 -1.46 6.33 6.66
N ALA A 154 -1.22 7.33 5.82
CA ALA A 154 -2.25 8.06 5.11
C ALA A 154 -1.73 8.46 3.72
N GLY A 155 -2.61 8.44 2.73
CA GLY A 155 -2.21 8.73 1.36
C GLY A 155 -3.37 8.64 0.38
N TYR A 156 -2.99 8.49 -0.89
CA TYR A 156 -3.91 8.44 -2.01
C TYR A 156 -3.38 7.52 -3.10
N GLY A 157 -4.23 7.26 -4.08
CA GLY A 157 -3.85 6.52 -5.27
C GLY A 157 -4.99 6.46 -6.25
N PHE A 158 -4.78 5.67 -7.31
CA PHE A 158 -5.80 5.44 -8.30
C PHE A 158 -5.57 4.11 -9.02
N ASN A 159 -6.65 3.56 -9.57
CA ASN A 159 -6.57 2.49 -10.56
C ASN A 159 -6.93 3.04 -11.94
N ILE A 160 -6.28 2.51 -12.98
CA ILE A 160 -6.66 2.70 -14.38
C ILE A 160 -7.07 1.33 -14.91
N TRP A 161 -8.35 1.13 -15.16
CA TRP A 161 -8.90 -0.11 -15.70
C TRP A 161 -8.76 -0.14 -17.22
N ILE A 162 -7.89 -1.01 -17.71
CA ILE A 162 -7.66 -1.24 -19.15
C ILE A 162 -8.71 -2.23 -19.69
N SER A 163 -9.21 -3.11 -18.82
CA SER A 163 -10.31 -4.03 -19.11
C SER A 163 -11.18 -4.24 -17.88
N ASP A 164 -12.24 -5.05 -18.01
CA ASP A 164 -13.12 -5.40 -16.89
C ASP A 164 -12.38 -6.13 -15.76
N THR A 165 -11.26 -6.79 -16.04
CA THR A 165 -10.52 -7.63 -15.08
C THR A 165 -9.11 -7.12 -14.76
N VAL A 166 -8.47 -6.41 -15.69
CA VAL A 166 -7.06 -5.97 -15.58
C VAL A 166 -6.99 -4.45 -15.56
N GLY A 167 -6.15 -3.92 -14.68
CA GLY A 167 -5.81 -2.51 -14.64
C GLY A 167 -4.38 -2.25 -14.15
N LEU A 168 -4.05 -0.98 -14.06
CA LEU A 168 -2.85 -0.46 -13.41
C LEU A 168 -3.24 0.12 -12.05
N ASN A 169 -2.37 -0.02 -11.06
CA ASN A 169 -2.53 0.53 -9.72
C ASN A 169 -1.36 1.44 -9.39
N PHE A 170 -1.67 2.63 -8.88
CA PHE A 170 -0.72 3.58 -8.35
C PHE A 170 -1.13 3.94 -6.92
N GLN A 171 -0.17 3.95 -5.99
CA GLN A 171 -0.38 4.34 -4.60
C GLN A 171 0.79 5.16 -4.09
N SER A 172 0.49 6.18 -3.29
CA SER A 172 1.46 7.02 -2.61
C SER A 172 0.98 7.28 -1.20
N ASP A 173 1.79 6.96 -0.20
CA ASP A 173 1.47 7.21 1.20
C ASP A 173 2.65 7.61 2.05
N TYR A 174 2.34 8.39 3.08
CA TYR A 174 3.25 8.74 4.15
C TYR A 174 3.04 7.77 5.30
N ASN A 175 4.13 7.26 5.86
CA ASN A 175 4.15 6.28 6.93
C ASN A 175 4.86 6.89 8.14
N HIS A 176 4.10 7.21 9.18
CA HIS A 176 4.59 7.76 10.43
C HIS A 176 4.86 6.67 11.45
N HIS A 177 6.10 6.49 11.90
CA HIS A 177 6.44 5.49 12.91
C HIS A 177 6.02 5.92 14.31
N LEU A 178 5.35 5.01 15.03
CA LEU A 178 4.92 5.25 16.41
C LEU A 178 6.06 5.12 17.44
N LYS A 179 7.25 4.68 17.01
CA LYS A 179 8.43 4.53 17.87
C LYS A 179 9.23 5.82 17.88
N LEU A 180 9.48 6.36 19.07
CA LEU A 180 10.41 7.49 19.28
C LEU A 180 11.78 7.12 18.69
N ASN A 181 12.30 7.95 17.78
CA ASN A 181 13.56 7.78 17.02
C ASN A 181 13.53 6.79 15.84
N ALA A 182 12.35 6.40 15.35
CA ALA A 182 12.24 5.73 14.06
C ALA A 182 11.94 6.75 12.97
N ASN A 183 12.46 6.52 11.76
CA ASN A 183 12.36 7.46 10.66
C ASN A 183 11.13 7.17 9.81
N ASP A 184 10.27 8.17 9.70
CA ASP A 184 9.15 8.14 8.77
C ASP A 184 9.61 7.98 7.32
N PHE A 185 8.73 7.48 6.48
CA PHE A 185 9.04 7.26 5.07
C PHE A 185 7.82 7.50 4.17
N PHE A 186 8.10 7.95 2.95
CA PHE A 186 7.15 7.90 1.86
C PHE A 186 7.31 6.59 1.09
N GLN A 187 6.18 5.98 0.77
CA GLN A 187 6.13 4.77 -0.04
C GLN A 187 5.26 5.03 -1.27
N HIS A 188 5.86 4.78 -2.43
CA HIS A 188 5.22 4.88 -3.72
C HIS A 188 5.19 3.50 -4.36
N SER A 189 4.08 3.13 -4.99
CA SER A 189 4.01 1.89 -5.75
C SER A 189 3.25 2.06 -7.04
N ALA A 190 3.70 1.32 -8.06
CA ALA A 190 3.09 1.26 -9.37
C ALA A 190 3.10 -0.20 -9.84
N GLY A 191 1.98 -0.69 -10.37
CA GLY A 191 1.90 -2.10 -10.74
C GLY A 191 0.62 -2.47 -11.45
N VAL A 192 0.41 -3.78 -11.57
CA VAL A 192 -0.79 -4.37 -12.15
C VAL A 192 -1.77 -4.76 -11.06
N ILE A 193 -3.06 -4.64 -11.37
CA ILE A 193 -4.17 -5.06 -10.52
C ILE A 193 -5.15 -5.92 -11.32
N PHE A 194 -5.61 -6.99 -10.69
CA PHE A 194 -6.53 -7.96 -11.25
C PHE A 194 -7.74 -8.11 -10.34
N LYS A 195 -8.94 -8.05 -10.91
CA LYS A 195 -10.18 -8.46 -10.23
C LYS A 195 -10.32 -9.98 -10.36
N ILE A 196 -10.40 -10.67 -9.23
CA ILE A 196 -10.62 -12.12 -9.20
C ILE A 196 -12.13 -12.37 -9.30
N ASN A 197 -12.56 -13.15 -10.31
CA ASN A 197 -13.95 -13.58 -10.53
C ASN A 197 -14.96 -12.51 -11.00
N SER A 198 -14.56 -11.52 -11.80
CA SER A 198 -15.53 -10.65 -12.50
C SER A 198 -16.25 -11.43 -13.60
N ARG A 199 -17.24 -12.26 -13.23
CA ARG A 199 -18.23 -12.77 -14.18
C ARG A 199 -19.32 -11.72 -14.28
N LYS A 200 -19.38 -11.05 -15.42
CA LYS A 200 -20.22 -9.88 -15.75
C LYS A 200 -19.67 -8.56 -15.19
N ARG A 201 -19.93 -7.52 -15.99
CA ARG A 201 -19.73 -6.09 -15.74
C ARG A 201 -20.29 -5.70 -14.37
N PHE A 202 -19.50 -5.94 -13.34
CA PHE A 202 -19.85 -5.61 -11.97
C PHE A 202 -19.57 -4.12 -11.81
N ASN A 203 -20.62 -3.31 -11.95
CA ASN A 203 -20.58 -1.92 -11.50
C ASN A 203 -20.52 -1.98 -9.97
N TRP A 204 -19.40 -1.55 -9.39
CA TRP A 204 -19.22 -1.46 -7.94
C TRP A 204 -20.25 -0.52 -7.28
N ASN A 205 -20.95 0.27 -8.11
CA ASN A 205 -21.79 1.40 -7.72
C ASN A 205 -23.30 1.20 -7.95
N LYS A 206 -23.80 -0.03 -8.14
CA LYS A 206 -25.25 -0.29 -8.06
C LYS A 206 -25.59 -0.91 -6.72
N ASN A 207 -25.91 -0.07 -5.74
CA ASN A 207 -26.95 -0.26 -4.72
C ASN A 207 -27.03 1.04 -3.91
N PHE A 208 -28.10 1.80 -4.21
CA PHE A 208 -28.64 3.02 -3.58
C PHE A 208 -27.87 3.64 -2.41
#